data_AF-A0A9K3LU84-F1
#
_entry.id   AF-A0A9K3LU84-F1
#
_cell.length_a   1.000
_cell.length_b   1.000
_cell.length_c   1.000
_cell.angle_alpha   90.00
_cell.angle_beta   90.00
_cell.angle_gamma   90.00
#
_symmetry.space_group_name_H-M   'P 1'
#
loop_
_entity.id
_entity.type
_entity.pdbx_description
1 polymer ?
#
loop_
_entity_poly.entity_id
_entity_poly.type
_entity_poly.pdbx_seq_one_letter_code
_entity_poly.pdbx_strand_id
1 'polypeptide(L)'
;MVVSTEQEIPMTHHSPKRRRGGRVKCYAPAVTLQAMLSMLLLLSTIFSSYNTVHYTTQAYSGSSAPRKPEHKRYPPLTFQEFEFAPNGVCVFPQYFVEYSHDSETTVAQKYFTMRNVPGDGDCMFLAVALAAATSMGLGANDALLRAISRETRSIVAQILSSDGNLYISPGQVVEASKLLQSAVRGEPSINTEEDYLEALRKEGREGGLYGGGPELAVLANVLRRPISIYEVDKPRLKRLTEAPNDDIAKIPSNRIGDDATFFPILCKGSFGEGIFEDPCLTSIPNSAVLSNVQPGAYSWRLNILVLTVSPGEKHACVLLPRQILEDVNSNDNKL
;
A
#
# COMPACT_ATOMS: atom_id res chain seq x y z
N MET A 1 21.83 22.01 -13.83
CA MET A 1 21.54 22.53 -15.18
C MET A 1 20.41 21.69 -15.75
N VAL A 2 19.23 22.28 -15.88
CA VAL A 2 18.01 21.63 -16.35
C VAL A 2 17.96 21.84 -17.87
N VAL A 3 17.90 20.76 -18.63
CA VAL A 3 17.62 20.81 -20.08
C VAL A 3 16.35 20.01 -20.30
N SER A 4 15.23 20.74 -20.44
CA SER A 4 13.98 20.23 -20.99
C SER A 4 14.07 20.27 -22.51
N THR A 5 13.84 19.14 -23.16
CA THR A 5 13.50 19.09 -24.59
C THR A 5 12.18 18.35 -24.72
N GLU A 6 11.10 19.11 -24.90
CA GLU A 6 9.82 18.61 -25.38
C GLU A 6 9.96 18.32 -26.88
N GLN A 7 9.60 17.12 -27.29
CA GLN A 7 9.49 16.75 -28.70
C GLN A 7 8.06 16.24 -28.92
N GLU A 8 7.26 17.06 -29.60
CA GLU A 8 5.87 16.78 -29.96
C GLU A 8 5.80 15.63 -30.98
N ILE A 9 4.95 14.64 -30.70
CA ILE A 9 4.61 13.54 -31.61
C ILE A 9 3.24 13.84 -32.24
N PRO A 10 3.07 13.74 -33.56
CA PRO A 10 1.79 14.04 -34.22
C PRO A 10 0.75 12.94 -33.95
N MET A 11 -0.38 13.31 -33.35
CA MET A 11 -1.54 12.44 -33.21
C MET A 11 -2.31 12.36 -34.54
N THR A 12 -2.37 11.17 -35.13
CA THR A 12 -3.28 10.87 -36.25
C THR A 12 -4.60 10.33 -35.70
N HIS A 13 -5.69 11.06 -35.97
CA HIS A 13 -7.05 10.64 -35.61
C HIS A 13 -7.51 9.49 -36.51
N HIS A 14 -7.57 8.28 -35.95
CA HIS A 14 -8.32 7.17 -36.54
C HIS A 14 -9.59 6.88 -35.73
N SER A 15 -10.75 7.10 -36.34
CA SER A 15 -12.06 6.76 -35.78
C SER A 15 -12.23 5.24 -35.67
N PRO A 16 -12.64 4.68 -34.51
CA PRO A 16 -12.76 3.24 -34.35
C PRO A 16 -14.08 2.71 -34.93
N LYS A 17 -13.98 1.75 -35.85
CA LYS A 17 -15.11 0.93 -36.33
C LYS A 17 -15.61 0.04 -35.19
N ARG A 18 -16.89 0.19 -34.81
CA ARG A 18 -17.62 -0.70 -33.90
C ARG A 18 -17.55 -2.16 -34.39
N ARG A 19 -16.81 -3.03 -33.70
CA ARG A 19 -16.88 -4.49 -33.85
C ARG A 19 -17.84 -5.07 -32.82
N ARG A 20 -18.75 -5.93 -33.30
CA ARG A 20 -19.74 -6.67 -32.49
C ARG A 20 -19.01 -7.64 -31.54
N GLY A 21 -19.53 -7.72 -30.32
CA GLY A 21 -18.94 -8.46 -29.19
C GLY A 21 -18.83 -9.97 -29.43
N GLY A 22 -17.61 -10.46 -29.33
CA GLY A 22 -17.33 -11.85 -28.97
C GLY A 22 -17.08 -11.91 -27.45
N ARG A 23 -17.70 -12.87 -26.75
CA ARG A 23 -17.39 -13.17 -25.35
C ARG A 23 -15.92 -13.60 -25.27
N VAL A 24 -15.08 -12.73 -24.72
CA VAL A 24 -13.71 -13.08 -24.34
C VAL A 24 -13.80 -13.94 -23.09
N LYS A 25 -13.52 -15.25 -23.22
CA LYS A 25 -13.28 -16.11 -22.06
C LYS A 25 -11.88 -15.80 -21.57
N CYS A 26 -11.77 -15.07 -20.46
CA CYS A 26 -10.51 -14.84 -19.78
C CYS A 26 -10.09 -16.15 -19.08
N TYR A 27 -9.20 -16.92 -19.71
CA TYR A 27 -8.49 -17.98 -19.02
C TYR A 27 -7.27 -17.36 -18.33
N ALA A 28 -7.18 -17.47 -17.01
CA ALA A 28 -5.94 -17.16 -16.32
C ALA A 28 -4.88 -18.19 -16.77
N PRO A 29 -3.66 -17.76 -17.15
CA PRO A 29 -2.60 -18.71 -17.52
C PRO A 29 -2.27 -19.59 -16.32
N ALA A 30 -2.01 -20.88 -16.56
CA ALA A 30 -1.77 -21.89 -15.52
C ALA A 30 -0.68 -21.49 -14.50
N VAL A 31 0.26 -20.63 -14.91
CA VAL A 31 1.33 -20.07 -14.06
C VAL A 31 0.77 -19.17 -12.94
N THR A 32 -0.29 -18.39 -13.19
CA THR A 32 -0.91 -17.55 -12.14
C THR A 32 -1.65 -18.41 -11.11
N LEU A 33 -2.30 -19.49 -11.55
CA LEU A 33 -2.99 -20.39 -10.64
C LEU A 33 -2.00 -21.13 -9.73
N GLN A 34 -0.85 -21.56 -10.28
CA GLN A 34 0.21 -22.20 -9.51
C GLN A 34 0.85 -21.23 -8.51
N ALA A 35 1.11 -19.97 -8.87
CA ALA A 35 1.65 -18.99 -7.93
C ALA A 35 0.66 -18.65 -6.79
N MET A 36 -0.63 -18.51 -7.11
CA MET A 36 -1.68 -18.32 -6.09
C MET A 36 -1.86 -19.57 -5.22
N LEU A 37 -1.84 -20.77 -5.81
CA LEU A 37 -1.87 -22.02 -5.04
C LEU A 37 -0.61 -22.18 -4.21
N SER A 38 0.58 -21.84 -4.71
CA SER A 38 1.82 -21.88 -3.94
C SER A 38 1.77 -20.89 -2.78
N MET A 39 1.25 -19.67 -2.98
CA MET A 39 1.08 -18.70 -1.90
C MET A 39 0.04 -19.18 -0.87
N LEU A 40 -1.10 -19.73 -1.32
CA LEU A 40 -2.14 -20.29 -0.43
C LEU A 40 -1.67 -21.56 0.29
N LEU A 41 -0.93 -22.43 -0.38
CA LEU A 41 -0.34 -23.66 0.17
C LEU A 41 0.77 -23.31 1.14
N LEU A 42 1.62 -22.33 0.83
CA LEU A 42 2.65 -21.82 1.74
C LEU A 42 1.99 -21.22 2.98
N LEU A 43 0.97 -20.38 2.81
CA LEU A 43 0.17 -19.87 3.94
C LEU A 43 -0.41 -21.04 4.74
N SER A 44 -1.02 -22.05 4.11
CA SER A 44 -1.59 -23.20 4.82
C SER A 44 -0.55 -24.07 5.54
N THR A 45 0.64 -24.23 4.95
CA THR A 45 1.75 -25.03 5.50
C THR A 45 2.39 -24.29 6.68
N ILE A 46 2.53 -22.98 6.57
CA ILE A 46 2.97 -22.11 7.66
C ILE A 46 1.93 -22.12 8.79
N PHE A 47 0.63 -22.00 8.50
CA PHE A 47 -0.44 -22.12 9.50
C PHE A 47 -0.43 -23.47 10.22
N SER A 48 -0.18 -24.56 9.49
CA SER A 48 -0.08 -25.90 10.09
C SER A 48 1.17 -26.09 10.95
N SER A 49 2.23 -25.31 10.71
CA SER A 49 3.51 -25.42 11.43
C SER A 49 3.61 -24.51 12.65
N TYR A 50 2.78 -23.46 12.75
CA TYR A 50 2.86 -22.42 13.79
C TYR A 50 1.77 -22.49 14.86
N ASN A 51 1.01 -23.59 14.94
CA ASN A 51 -0.02 -23.78 15.98
C ASN A 51 0.54 -24.06 17.40
N THR A 52 1.83 -23.85 17.64
CA THR A 52 2.42 -23.91 18.98
C THR A 52 3.63 -23.00 19.09
N VAL A 53 3.42 -21.68 19.20
CA VAL A 53 4.51 -20.74 19.56
C VAL A 53 4.01 -19.77 20.63
N HIS A 54 4.65 -19.84 21.79
CA HIS A 54 4.55 -18.83 22.85
C HIS A 54 5.14 -17.50 22.36
N TYR A 55 4.37 -16.42 22.51
CA TYR A 55 4.81 -15.07 22.15
C TYR A 55 5.93 -14.59 23.08
N THR A 56 7.16 -14.53 22.58
CA THR A 56 8.23 -13.70 23.14
C THR A 56 8.50 -12.54 22.18
N THR A 57 7.93 -11.38 22.50
CA THR A 57 8.18 -10.12 21.82
C THR A 57 9.56 -9.62 22.20
N GLN A 58 10.52 -9.57 21.27
CA GLN A 58 11.74 -8.81 21.48
C GLN A 58 11.40 -7.32 21.36
N ALA A 59 11.46 -6.64 22.50
CA ALA A 59 11.29 -5.20 22.58
C ALA A 59 12.47 -4.49 21.90
N TYR A 60 12.18 -3.57 20.99
CA TYR A 60 13.10 -2.48 20.68
C TYR A 60 13.25 -1.65 21.97
N SER A 61 14.34 -1.84 22.69
CA SER A 61 14.62 -1.15 23.96
C SER A 61 15.14 0.27 23.69
N GLY A 62 14.24 1.14 23.26
CA GLY A 62 14.37 2.59 23.42
C GLY A 62 13.49 3.05 24.58
N SER A 63 13.87 2.71 25.82
CA SER A 63 13.13 3.11 27.02
C SER A 63 13.36 4.60 27.31
N SER A 64 12.51 5.46 26.77
CA SER A 64 12.33 6.83 27.26
C SER A 64 11.10 6.88 28.18
N ALA A 65 11.28 7.39 29.40
CA ALA A 65 10.22 7.56 30.39
C ALA A 65 9.07 8.42 29.82
N PRO A 66 7.80 8.21 30.27
CA PRO A 66 6.67 9.01 29.82
C PRO A 66 6.85 10.47 30.26
N ARG A 67 7.30 11.33 29.34
CA ARG A 67 7.36 12.78 29.55
C ARG A 67 5.93 13.34 29.48
N LYS A 68 5.56 14.17 30.45
CA LYS A 68 4.32 14.96 30.45
C LYS A 68 4.21 15.76 29.13
N PRO A 69 3.10 15.70 28.39
CA PRO A 69 2.98 16.37 27.10
C PRO A 69 2.48 17.81 27.32
N GLU A 70 3.38 18.79 27.28
CA GLU A 70 3.00 20.22 27.28
C GLU A 70 3.63 21.03 26.13
N HIS A 71 4.28 20.36 25.17
CA HIS A 71 4.71 21.01 23.93
C HIS A 71 3.74 20.67 22.80
N LYS A 72 3.24 21.73 22.13
CA LYS A 72 2.59 21.63 20.82
C LYS A 72 3.48 20.79 19.91
N ARG A 73 3.13 19.51 19.73
CA ARG A 73 3.89 18.61 18.87
C ARG A 73 3.57 18.98 17.43
N TYR A 74 4.59 19.46 16.72
CA TYR A 74 4.50 19.61 15.27
C TYR A 74 4.32 18.23 14.64
N PRO A 75 3.59 18.14 13.53
CA PRO A 75 3.43 16.88 12.82
C PRO A 75 4.78 16.40 12.25
N PRO A 76 5.02 15.08 12.21
CA PRO A 76 6.32 14.54 11.87
C PRO A 76 6.71 14.82 10.42
N LEU A 77 7.94 15.27 10.19
CA LEU A 77 8.50 15.50 8.85
C LEU A 77 9.31 14.31 8.34
N THR A 78 9.84 13.50 9.27
CA THR A 78 10.67 12.32 8.99
C THR A 78 10.10 11.08 9.67
N PHE A 79 10.44 9.89 9.17
CA PHE A 79 9.95 8.62 9.72
C PHE A 79 10.27 8.43 11.22
N GLN A 80 11.40 8.97 11.68
CA GLN A 80 11.88 8.83 13.05
C GLN A 80 11.05 9.64 14.07
N GLU A 81 10.24 10.59 13.59
CA GLU A 81 9.37 11.42 14.43
C GLU A 81 8.00 10.77 14.71
N PHE A 82 7.70 9.65 14.04
CA PHE A 82 6.49 8.88 14.31
C PHE A 82 6.64 8.03 15.57
N GLU A 83 5.60 7.99 16.38
CA GLU A 83 5.56 7.14 17.57
C GLU A 83 4.74 5.88 17.29
N PHE A 84 5.25 4.73 17.72
CA PHE A 84 4.63 3.43 17.48
C PHE A 84 4.38 2.67 18.78
N ALA A 85 3.23 2.01 18.86
CA ALA A 85 2.95 1.01 19.87
C ALA A 85 3.79 -0.27 19.63
N PRO A 86 3.94 -1.16 20.63
CA PRO A 86 4.73 -2.40 20.49
C PRO A 86 4.27 -3.34 19.38
N ASN A 87 3.01 -3.25 18.95
CA ASN A 87 2.45 -4.02 17.83
C ASN A 87 2.69 -3.37 16.45
N GLY A 88 3.46 -2.27 16.41
CA GLY A 88 3.80 -1.50 15.21
C GLY A 88 2.72 -0.51 14.76
N VAL A 89 1.60 -0.38 15.47
CA VAL A 89 0.57 0.63 15.11
C VAL A 89 1.07 2.02 15.48
N CYS A 90 0.97 2.97 14.55
CA CYS A 90 1.30 4.37 14.78
C CYS A 90 0.35 4.97 15.81
N VAL A 91 0.89 5.52 16.89
CA VAL A 91 0.14 6.22 17.95
C VAL A 91 0.16 7.74 17.76
N PHE A 92 1.21 8.27 17.10
CA PHE A 92 1.29 9.68 16.78
C PHE A 92 1.98 9.91 15.43
N PRO A 93 1.34 10.62 14.49
CA PRO A 93 -0.07 11.02 14.47
C PRO A 93 -1.01 9.81 14.45
N GLN A 94 -2.24 10.00 14.93
CA GLN A 94 -3.20 8.89 15.04
C GLN A 94 -3.84 8.54 13.70
N TYR A 95 -4.15 9.55 12.88
CA TYR A 95 -4.87 9.37 11.63
C TYR A 95 -4.11 9.96 10.44
N PHE A 96 -4.19 9.26 9.33
CA PHE A 96 -3.64 9.68 8.05
C PHE A 96 -4.81 9.94 7.11
N VAL A 97 -4.84 11.10 6.48
CA VAL A 97 -6.02 11.59 5.75
C VAL A 97 -5.68 11.87 4.31
N GLU A 98 -6.37 11.19 3.40
CA GLU A 98 -6.42 11.54 1.99
C GLU A 98 -7.55 12.55 1.78
N TYR A 99 -7.23 13.69 1.17
CA TYR A 99 -8.19 14.72 0.84
C TYR A 99 -8.52 14.71 -0.65
N SER A 100 -9.79 14.88 -0.99
CA SER A 100 -10.18 15.09 -2.37
C SER A 100 -9.75 16.49 -2.83
N HIS A 101 -9.40 16.60 -4.12
CA HIS A 101 -9.11 17.87 -4.79
C HIS A 101 -10.30 18.42 -5.57
N ASP A 102 -11.47 17.81 -5.47
CA ASP A 102 -12.64 18.19 -6.28
C ASP A 102 -13.37 19.41 -5.67
N SER A 103 -13.41 20.51 -6.44
CA SER A 103 -14.24 21.73 -6.31
C SER A 103 -14.40 22.38 -4.92
N GLU A 104 -13.83 23.59 -4.76
CA GLU A 104 -14.10 24.65 -3.74
C GLU A 104 -14.06 24.29 -2.24
N THR A 105 -14.19 23.03 -1.85
CA THR A 105 -14.26 22.56 -0.46
C THR A 105 -13.29 21.41 -0.26
N THR A 106 -12.43 21.54 0.75
CA THR A 106 -11.50 20.48 1.11
C THR A 106 -12.22 19.46 1.99
N VAL A 107 -12.67 18.36 1.39
CA VAL A 107 -13.29 17.25 2.14
C VAL A 107 -12.30 16.10 2.29
N ALA A 108 -12.13 15.65 3.52
CA ALA A 108 -11.39 14.43 3.84
C ALA A 108 -12.15 13.22 3.27
N GLN A 109 -11.50 12.47 2.38
CA GLN A 109 -12.13 11.38 1.63
C GLN A 109 -11.89 10.02 2.28
N LYS A 110 -10.69 9.80 2.83
CA LYS A 110 -10.32 8.53 3.44
C LYS A 110 -9.46 8.76 4.67
N TYR A 111 -9.68 7.90 5.67
CA TYR A 111 -8.94 7.88 6.91
C TYR A 111 -8.23 6.56 7.06
N PHE A 112 -7.00 6.61 7.54
CA PHE A 112 -6.17 5.45 7.75
C PHE A 112 -5.49 5.50 9.11
N THR A 113 -5.18 4.34 9.65
CA THR A 113 -4.14 4.17 10.67
C THR A 113 -2.91 3.57 10.01
N MET A 114 -1.72 4.05 10.37
CA MET A 114 -0.47 3.50 9.86
C MET A 114 0.01 2.35 10.74
N ARG A 115 0.57 1.31 10.12
CA ARG A 115 1.30 0.24 10.80
C ARG A 115 2.70 0.10 10.20
N ASN A 116 3.70 0.10 11.07
CA ASN A 116 5.11 -0.07 10.71
C ASN A 116 5.43 -1.51 10.31
N VAL A 117 6.49 -1.65 9.53
CA VAL A 117 7.19 -2.91 9.26
C VAL A 117 8.70 -2.72 9.49
N PRO A 118 9.48 -3.80 9.70
CA PRO A 118 10.93 -3.70 9.82
C PRO A 118 11.59 -2.98 8.63
N GLY A 119 12.57 -2.12 8.92
CA GLY A 119 13.28 -1.27 7.96
C GLY A 119 14.55 -1.90 7.38
N ASP A 120 14.63 -3.22 7.27
CA ASP A 120 15.86 -3.95 6.91
C ASP A 120 16.07 -4.03 5.37
N GLY A 121 15.63 -3.01 4.63
CA GLY A 121 15.63 -2.95 3.16
C GLY A 121 14.50 -3.73 2.46
N ASP A 122 13.64 -4.40 3.23
CA ASP A 122 12.51 -5.19 2.71
C ASP A 122 11.16 -4.51 2.94
N CYS A 123 11.16 -3.26 3.40
CA CYS A 123 9.97 -2.57 3.89
C CYS A 123 8.81 -2.59 2.87
N MET A 124 9.08 -2.48 1.56
CA MET A 124 8.03 -2.56 0.54
C MET A 124 7.34 -3.93 0.48
N PHE A 125 8.13 -5.01 0.41
CA PHE A 125 7.59 -6.39 0.38
C PHE A 125 6.88 -6.73 1.70
N LEU A 126 7.47 -6.33 2.83
CA LEU A 126 6.88 -6.52 4.15
C LEU A 126 5.58 -5.75 4.30
N ALA A 127 5.50 -4.51 3.80
CA ALA A 127 4.28 -3.71 3.83
C ALA A 127 3.17 -4.33 2.98
N VAL A 128 3.48 -4.79 1.76
CA VAL A 128 2.49 -5.50 0.92
C VAL A 128 2.04 -6.80 1.59
N ALA A 129 2.96 -7.59 2.13
CA ALA A 129 2.66 -8.83 2.86
C ALA A 129 1.75 -8.57 4.07
N LEU A 130 2.07 -7.54 4.87
CA LEU A 130 1.29 -7.17 6.04
C LEU A 130 -0.09 -6.62 5.66
N ALA A 131 -0.19 -5.79 4.62
CA ALA A 131 -1.46 -5.28 4.12
C ALA A 131 -2.35 -6.42 3.63
N ALA A 132 -1.78 -7.36 2.86
CA ALA A 132 -2.49 -8.54 2.38
C ALA A 132 -2.95 -9.44 3.54
N ALA A 133 -2.08 -9.75 4.50
CA ALA A 133 -2.42 -10.55 5.67
C ALA A 133 -3.54 -9.89 6.51
N THR A 134 -3.37 -8.61 6.83
CA THR A 134 -4.34 -7.86 7.66
C THR A 134 -5.71 -7.82 7.00
N SER A 135 -5.77 -7.61 5.68
CA SER A 135 -7.04 -7.58 4.94
C SER A 135 -7.78 -8.92 4.88
N MET A 136 -7.10 -10.03 5.23
CA MET A 136 -7.70 -11.36 5.37
C MET A 136 -8.09 -11.65 6.83
N GLY A 137 -8.00 -10.66 7.73
CA GLY A 137 -8.19 -10.84 9.16
C GLY A 137 -7.03 -11.57 9.85
N LEU A 138 -5.89 -11.72 9.17
CA LEU A 138 -4.73 -12.41 9.73
C LEU A 138 -3.81 -11.41 10.42
N GLY A 139 -3.48 -11.70 11.67
CA GLY A 139 -2.29 -11.13 12.29
C GLY A 139 -1.04 -11.66 11.58
N ALA A 140 0.01 -10.85 11.54
CA ALA A 140 1.32 -11.29 11.10
C ALA A 140 2.38 -10.76 12.06
N ASN A 141 3.23 -11.67 12.53
CA ASN A 141 4.45 -11.33 13.26
C ASN A 141 5.62 -11.20 12.28
N ASP A 142 6.74 -10.66 12.75
CA ASP A 142 7.90 -10.36 11.89
C ASP A 142 8.49 -11.61 11.23
N ALA A 143 8.47 -12.76 11.90
CA ALA A 143 8.97 -14.02 11.35
C ALA A 143 8.13 -14.46 10.14
N LEU A 144 6.81 -14.43 10.26
CA LEU A 144 5.88 -14.73 9.17
C LEU A 144 6.04 -13.73 8.03
N LEU A 145 6.11 -12.43 8.34
CA LEU A 145 6.27 -11.38 7.32
C LEU A 145 7.57 -11.55 6.53
N ARG A 146 8.68 -11.88 7.19
CA ARG A 146 9.96 -12.16 6.51
C ARG A 146 9.87 -13.38 5.61
N ALA A 147 9.23 -14.46 6.06
CA ALA A 147 9.03 -15.65 5.23
C ALA A 147 8.19 -15.34 3.97
N ILE A 148 7.10 -14.58 4.13
CA ILE A 148 6.28 -14.13 3.00
C ILE A 148 7.08 -13.20 2.08
N SER A 149 7.83 -12.25 2.64
CA SER A 149 8.67 -11.31 1.87
C SER A 149 9.66 -12.05 0.96
N ARG A 150 10.39 -13.02 1.51
CA ARG A 150 11.34 -13.85 0.74
C ARG A 150 10.66 -14.61 -0.39
N GLU A 151 9.52 -15.23 -0.12
CA GLU A 151 8.78 -15.93 -1.17
C GLU A 151 8.26 -14.96 -2.23
N THR A 152 7.72 -13.81 -1.83
CA THR A 152 7.21 -12.81 -2.78
C THR A 152 8.33 -12.28 -3.69
N ARG A 153 9.55 -12.13 -3.19
CA ARG A 153 10.71 -11.78 -4.02
C ARG A 153 11.00 -12.81 -5.10
N SER A 154 11.00 -14.09 -4.72
CA SER A 154 11.18 -15.20 -5.67
C SER A 154 10.10 -15.19 -6.75
N ILE A 155 8.84 -15.02 -6.35
CA ILE A 155 7.70 -14.93 -7.28
C ILE A 155 7.84 -13.73 -8.22
N VAL A 156 8.19 -12.56 -7.69
CA VAL A 156 8.34 -11.35 -8.52
C VAL A 156 9.45 -11.56 -9.55
N ALA A 157 10.61 -12.07 -9.13
CA ALA A 157 11.70 -12.38 -10.04
C ALA A 157 11.28 -13.39 -11.13
N GLN A 158 10.56 -14.45 -10.75
CA GLN A 158 10.05 -15.45 -11.70
C GLN A 158 9.09 -14.84 -12.73
N ILE A 159 8.18 -13.97 -12.30
CA ILE A 159 7.19 -13.35 -13.19
C ILE A 159 7.87 -12.32 -14.12
N LEU A 160 8.81 -11.53 -13.61
CA LEU A 160 9.58 -10.58 -14.42
C LEU A 160 10.41 -11.29 -15.51
N SER A 161 10.93 -12.48 -15.21
CA SER A 161 11.68 -13.30 -16.19
C SER A 161 10.80 -14.10 -17.15
N SER A 162 9.47 -14.03 -17.01
CA SER A 162 8.53 -14.81 -17.83
C SER A 162 7.95 -14.00 -18.98
N ASP A 163 7.47 -14.70 -20.01
CA ASP A 163 6.67 -14.09 -21.06
C ASP A 163 5.25 -13.80 -20.54
N GLY A 164 4.75 -12.59 -20.81
CA GLY A 164 3.37 -12.26 -20.48
C GLY A 164 3.14 -10.76 -20.27
N ASN A 165 1.85 -10.44 -20.13
CA ASN A 165 1.38 -9.08 -19.92
C ASN A 165 1.00 -8.85 -18.46
N LEU A 166 1.42 -7.71 -17.93
CA LEU A 166 1.07 -7.19 -16.63
C LEU A 166 0.16 -5.97 -16.80
N TYR A 167 -0.90 -5.95 -16.02
CA TYR A 167 -1.90 -4.90 -16.04
C TYR A 167 -1.55 -3.82 -15.00
N ILE A 168 -1.44 -2.56 -15.44
CA ILE A 168 -1.11 -1.43 -14.55
C ILE A 168 -2.37 -0.63 -14.21
N SER A 169 -3.11 -0.22 -15.22
CA SER A 169 -4.35 0.57 -15.11
C SER A 169 -5.20 0.37 -16.36
N PRO A 170 -6.48 0.80 -16.42
CA PRO A 170 -7.35 0.51 -17.55
C PRO A 170 -6.76 1.08 -18.85
N GLY A 171 -6.54 0.19 -19.83
CA GLY A 171 -5.88 0.53 -21.09
C GLY A 171 -4.35 0.58 -21.04
N GLN A 172 -3.74 0.42 -19.87
CA GLN A 172 -2.28 0.38 -19.67
C GLN A 172 -1.82 -1.04 -19.31
N VAL A 173 -1.14 -1.66 -20.28
CA VAL A 173 -0.59 -3.01 -20.18
C VAL A 173 0.89 -2.95 -20.54
N VAL A 174 1.72 -3.68 -19.80
CA VAL A 174 3.17 -3.77 -20.05
C VAL A 174 3.59 -5.23 -20.13
N GLU A 175 4.50 -5.55 -21.04
CA GLU A 175 5.11 -6.88 -21.10
C GLU A 175 6.10 -7.04 -19.94
N ALA A 176 6.11 -8.21 -19.29
CA ALA A 176 6.99 -8.47 -18.14
C ALA A 176 8.48 -8.27 -18.48
N SER A 177 8.91 -8.73 -19.65
CA SER A 177 10.28 -8.53 -20.17
C SER A 177 10.63 -7.03 -20.32
N LYS A 178 9.70 -6.22 -20.82
CA LYS A 178 9.88 -4.76 -20.96
C LYS A 178 9.92 -4.05 -19.61
N LEU A 179 9.14 -4.54 -18.65
CA LEU A 179 9.16 -4.03 -17.28
C LEU A 179 10.50 -4.34 -16.60
N LEU A 180 11.01 -5.57 -16.74
CA LEU A 180 12.34 -5.97 -16.25
C LEU A 180 13.45 -5.11 -16.88
N GLN A 181 13.44 -4.92 -18.20
CA GLN A 181 14.39 -4.03 -18.89
C GLN A 181 14.34 -2.60 -18.36
N SER A 182 13.14 -2.11 -18.05
CA SER A 182 12.98 -0.78 -17.46
C SER A 182 13.52 -0.72 -16.04
N ALA A 183 13.35 -1.79 -15.26
CA ALA A 183 13.85 -1.89 -13.90
C ALA A 183 15.39 -1.90 -13.86
N VAL A 184 16.04 -2.72 -14.71
CA VAL A 184 17.50 -2.76 -14.88
C VAL A 184 18.06 -1.37 -15.20
N ARG A 185 17.46 -0.65 -16.16
CA ARG A 185 17.90 0.72 -16.51
C ARG A 185 17.73 1.73 -15.36
N GLY A 186 16.83 1.46 -14.42
CA GLY A 186 16.59 2.30 -13.25
C GLY A 186 17.59 2.07 -12.11
N GLU A 187 18.33 0.96 -12.12
CA GLU A 187 19.25 0.56 -11.06
C GLU A 187 20.72 0.78 -11.46
N PRO A 188 21.41 1.82 -10.94
CA PRO A 188 22.76 2.18 -11.40
C PRO A 188 23.83 1.12 -11.17
N SER A 189 23.63 0.21 -10.21
CA SER A 189 24.57 -0.85 -9.86
C SER A 189 24.33 -2.17 -10.59
N ILE A 190 23.33 -2.24 -11.48
CA ILE A 190 22.91 -3.46 -12.15
C ILE A 190 23.11 -3.33 -13.67
N ASN A 191 23.82 -4.28 -14.27
CA ASN A 191 24.18 -4.21 -15.69
C ASN A 191 23.37 -5.17 -16.58
N THR A 192 22.82 -6.24 -16.00
CA THR A 192 22.09 -7.28 -16.73
C THR A 192 20.74 -7.61 -16.10
N GLU A 193 19.84 -8.21 -16.87
CA GLU A 193 18.55 -8.71 -16.37
C GLU A 193 18.76 -9.81 -15.32
N GLU A 194 19.73 -10.70 -15.54
CA GLU A 194 20.09 -11.76 -14.60
C GLU A 194 20.61 -11.23 -13.27
N ASP A 195 21.50 -10.23 -13.28
CA ASP A 195 22.01 -9.59 -12.07
C ASP A 195 20.87 -8.96 -11.27
N TYR A 196 19.92 -8.31 -11.96
CA TYR A 196 18.72 -7.75 -11.33
C TYR A 196 17.91 -8.83 -10.62
N LEU A 197 17.62 -9.92 -11.33
CA LEU A 197 16.81 -11.01 -10.81
C LEU A 197 17.51 -11.75 -9.65
N GLU A 198 18.83 -11.89 -9.68
CA GLU A 198 19.58 -12.47 -8.57
C GLU A 198 19.54 -11.56 -7.34
N ALA A 199 19.80 -10.26 -7.53
CA ALA A 199 19.76 -9.27 -6.45
C ALA A 199 18.35 -9.09 -5.87
N LEU A 200 17.31 -9.18 -6.69
CA LEU A 200 15.91 -9.12 -6.26
C LEU A 200 15.52 -10.28 -5.33
N ARG A 201 16.13 -11.46 -5.49
CA ARG A 201 15.84 -12.64 -4.67
C ARG A 201 16.49 -12.63 -3.28
N LYS A 202 17.61 -11.92 -3.12
CA LYS A 202 18.31 -11.76 -1.83
C LYS A 202 17.49 -10.89 -0.90
N GLU A 203 17.56 -11.08 0.42
CA GLU A 203 16.92 -10.18 1.39
C GLU A 203 17.65 -8.81 1.46
N GLY A 204 16.99 -7.75 1.92
CA GLY A 204 17.57 -6.40 1.95
C GLY A 204 18.78 -6.33 2.87
N ARG A 205 18.72 -7.01 4.02
CA ARG A 205 19.86 -7.22 4.93
C ARG A 205 21.03 -8.00 4.32
N GLU A 206 20.80 -8.70 3.21
CA GLU A 206 21.81 -9.45 2.45
C GLU A 206 22.31 -8.66 1.23
N GLY A 207 21.95 -7.38 1.12
CA GLY A 207 22.28 -6.53 -0.03
C GLY A 207 21.35 -6.72 -1.23
N GLY A 208 20.15 -7.28 -1.02
CA GLY A 208 19.13 -7.39 -2.05
C GLY A 208 18.51 -6.05 -2.44
N LEU A 209 17.82 -6.02 -3.59
CA LEU A 209 17.20 -4.80 -4.12
C LEU A 209 16.02 -4.32 -3.26
N TYR A 210 15.85 -3.00 -3.20
CA TYR A 210 14.64 -2.39 -2.65
C TYR A 210 13.46 -2.62 -3.60
N GLY A 211 12.26 -2.80 -3.05
CA GLY A 211 11.06 -2.92 -3.87
C GLY A 211 10.60 -1.56 -4.42
N GLY A 212 10.21 -1.52 -5.69
CA GLY A 212 9.74 -0.31 -6.37
C GLY A 212 8.52 -0.55 -7.26
N GLY A 213 8.34 0.33 -8.24
CA GLY A 213 7.21 0.29 -9.18
C GLY A 213 7.08 -1.03 -9.96
N PRO A 214 8.17 -1.59 -10.53
CA PRO A 214 8.13 -2.89 -11.21
C PRO A 214 7.61 -4.03 -10.32
N GLU A 215 8.11 -4.12 -9.09
CA GLU A 215 7.72 -5.15 -8.13
C GLU A 215 6.25 -5.00 -7.75
N LEU A 216 5.80 -3.75 -7.49
CA LEU A 216 4.41 -3.46 -7.14
C LEU A 216 3.43 -3.78 -8.27
N ALA A 217 3.82 -3.53 -9.53
CA ALA A 217 3.03 -3.93 -10.69
C ALA A 217 2.85 -5.44 -10.74
N VAL A 218 3.92 -6.21 -10.55
CA VAL A 218 3.86 -7.67 -10.50
C VAL A 218 3.01 -8.15 -9.33
N LEU A 219 3.23 -7.62 -8.12
CA LEU A 219 2.49 -8.01 -6.92
C LEU A 219 1.00 -7.73 -7.05
N ALA A 220 0.60 -6.59 -7.63
CA ALA A 220 -0.82 -6.30 -7.89
C ALA A 220 -1.46 -7.37 -8.81
N ASN A 221 -0.72 -7.83 -9.83
CA ASN A 221 -1.18 -8.87 -10.75
C ASN A 221 -1.23 -10.26 -10.11
N VAL A 222 -0.24 -10.62 -9.31
CA VAL A 222 -0.17 -11.91 -8.60
C VAL A 222 -1.27 -12.00 -7.55
N LEU A 223 -1.44 -10.96 -6.74
CA LEU A 223 -2.45 -10.89 -5.70
C LEU A 223 -3.86 -10.67 -6.26
N ARG A 224 -3.95 -10.23 -7.52
CA ARG A 224 -5.19 -9.77 -8.19
C ARG A 224 -5.87 -8.68 -7.39
N ARG A 225 -5.11 -7.72 -6.87
CA ARG A 225 -5.60 -6.69 -5.94
C ARG A 225 -4.98 -5.34 -6.26
N PRO A 226 -5.75 -4.23 -6.20
CA PRO A 226 -5.18 -2.91 -6.39
C PRO A 226 -4.21 -2.55 -5.27
N ILE A 227 -3.08 -1.95 -5.61
CA ILE A 227 -2.10 -1.42 -4.65
C ILE A 227 -1.95 0.08 -4.87
N SER A 228 -2.37 0.88 -3.89
CA SER A 228 -2.28 2.34 -3.90
C SER A 228 -1.07 2.80 -3.09
N ILE A 229 -0.26 3.67 -3.69
CA ILE A 229 0.94 4.25 -3.08
C ILE A 229 0.65 5.68 -2.66
N TYR A 230 0.93 5.95 -1.41
CA TYR A 230 0.71 7.24 -0.76
C TYR A 230 2.04 7.88 -0.37
N GLU A 231 2.05 9.19 -0.37
CA GLU A 231 3.14 10.01 0.17
C GLU A 231 2.57 11.15 1.02
N VAL A 232 3.46 11.80 1.78
CA VAL A 232 3.13 13.00 2.57
C VAL A 232 2.72 14.15 1.63
N ASP A 233 1.57 14.75 1.89
CA ASP A 233 1.16 15.99 1.22
C ASP A 233 1.90 17.18 1.87
N LYS A 234 3.15 17.38 1.45
CA LYS A 234 4.02 18.45 1.98
C LYS A 234 3.41 19.85 1.88
N PRO A 235 2.79 20.27 0.75
CA PRO A 235 2.13 21.57 0.67
C PRO A 235 1.04 21.74 1.74
N ARG A 236 0.20 20.72 1.94
CA ARG A 236 -0.86 20.77 2.95
C ARG A 236 -0.30 20.72 4.37
N LEU A 237 0.68 19.85 4.61
CA LEU A 237 1.37 19.77 5.89
C LEU A 237 1.97 21.12 6.29
N LYS A 238 2.63 21.80 5.34
CA LYS A 238 3.20 23.14 5.53
C LYS A 238 2.12 24.17 5.90
N ARG A 239 0.98 24.18 5.19
CA ARG A 239 -0.14 25.07 5.51
C ARG A 239 -0.69 24.83 6.92
N LEU A 240 -0.84 23.56 7.32
CA LEU A 240 -1.28 23.20 8.67
C LEU A 240 -0.28 23.66 9.75
N THR A 241 1.02 23.67 9.46
CA THR A 241 2.04 24.12 10.41
C THR A 241 2.21 25.64 10.48
N GLU A 242 2.00 26.35 9.36
CA GLU A 242 2.25 27.79 9.27
C GLU A 242 1.01 28.65 9.58
N ALA A 243 -0.19 28.15 9.29
CA ALA A 243 -1.45 28.86 9.51
C ALA A 243 -2.43 28.02 10.36
N PRO A 244 -2.11 27.73 11.63
CA PRO A 244 -2.93 26.86 12.47
C PRO A 244 -4.33 27.42 12.76
N ASN A 245 -4.58 28.71 12.54
CA ASN A 245 -5.80 29.39 12.96
C ASN A 245 -6.90 29.49 11.89
N ASP A 246 -6.62 29.33 10.59
CA ASP A 246 -7.58 29.73 9.56
C ASP A 246 -8.38 28.58 8.92
N ASP A 247 -7.87 27.34 8.88
CA ASP A 247 -8.55 26.24 8.13
C ASP A 247 -8.53 24.85 8.81
N ILE A 248 -7.91 24.71 9.99
CA ILE A 248 -7.95 23.45 10.75
C ILE A 248 -9.35 23.21 11.37
N ALA A 249 -10.16 24.26 11.45
CA ALA A 249 -11.35 24.36 12.30
C ALA A 249 -12.61 23.61 11.83
N LYS A 250 -12.60 22.82 10.75
CA LYS A 250 -13.82 22.07 10.34
C LYS A 250 -13.57 20.67 9.78
N ILE A 251 -12.55 19.95 10.23
CA ILE A 251 -12.80 18.51 10.36
C ILE A 251 -13.80 18.42 11.51
N PRO A 252 -15.03 17.91 11.33
CA PRO A 252 -16.03 17.93 12.39
C PRO A 252 -15.49 17.21 13.63
N SER A 253 -14.97 17.97 14.59
CA SER A 253 -14.36 17.49 15.84
C SER A 253 -15.38 16.80 16.73
N ASN A 254 -16.66 16.93 16.39
CA ASN A 254 -17.80 16.31 17.05
C ASN A 254 -17.69 14.76 17.14
N ARG A 255 -16.75 14.12 16.43
CA ARG A 255 -16.73 12.66 16.21
C ARG A 255 -15.42 11.96 16.56
N ILE A 256 -14.31 12.68 16.58
CA ILE A 256 -13.02 12.13 17.00
C ILE A 256 -12.55 13.05 18.11
N GLY A 257 -12.33 12.51 19.31
CA GLY A 257 -12.06 13.29 20.52
C GLY A 257 -11.09 14.45 20.27
N ASP A 258 -11.28 15.55 20.97
CA ASP A 258 -10.68 16.87 20.71
C ASP A 258 -9.14 16.90 20.54
N ASP A 259 -8.45 15.82 20.92
CA ASP A 259 -7.00 15.63 20.81
C ASP A 259 -6.53 14.85 19.55
N ALA A 260 -7.42 14.50 18.63
CA ALA A 260 -7.06 13.71 17.45
C ALA A 260 -6.14 14.47 16.48
N THR A 261 -5.01 13.86 16.15
CA THR A 261 -4.04 14.42 15.20
C THR A 261 -4.16 13.78 13.82
N PHE A 262 -4.28 14.63 12.80
CA PHE A 262 -4.42 14.24 11.40
C PHE A 262 -3.14 14.54 10.63
N PHE A 263 -2.73 13.59 9.80
CA PHE A 263 -1.55 13.67 8.97
C PHE A 263 -1.92 13.62 7.48
N PRO A 264 -1.71 14.70 6.71
CA PRO A 264 -2.16 14.77 5.35
C PRO A 264 -1.29 13.91 4.42
N ILE A 265 -1.95 13.06 3.64
CA ILE A 265 -1.33 12.21 2.62
C ILE A 265 -2.05 12.39 1.28
N LEU A 266 -1.37 12.01 0.21
CA LEU A 266 -1.93 12.00 -1.15
C LEU A 266 -1.57 10.69 -1.85
N CYS A 267 -2.48 10.15 -2.64
CA CYS A 267 -2.20 9.00 -3.50
C CYS A 267 -1.36 9.45 -4.70
N LYS A 268 -0.14 8.92 -4.83
CA LYS A 268 0.77 9.18 -5.96
C LYS A 268 0.48 8.33 -7.18
N GLY A 269 -0.13 7.17 -6.97
CA GLY A 269 -0.43 6.23 -8.03
C GLY A 269 -1.05 4.96 -7.49
N SER A 270 -1.65 4.18 -8.38
CA SER A 270 -2.23 2.88 -8.06
C SER A 270 -1.94 1.87 -9.17
N PHE A 271 -1.64 0.63 -8.78
CA PHE A 271 -1.46 -0.50 -9.68
C PHE A 271 -2.68 -1.41 -9.60
N GLY A 272 -3.23 -1.83 -10.74
CA GLY A 272 -4.40 -2.71 -10.82
C GLY A 272 -5.75 -2.01 -10.60
N GLU A 273 -5.75 -0.69 -10.43
CA GLU A 273 -6.98 0.11 -10.28
C GLU A 273 -7.91 -0.07 -11.48
N GLY A 274 -9.22 -0.26 -11.24
CA GLY A 274 -10.21 -0.46 -12.32
C GLY A 274 -10.03 -1.74 -13.14
N ILE A 275 -9.09 -2.60 -12.77
CA ILE A 275 -8.86 -3.92 -13.39
C ILE A 275 -9.19 -5.03 -12.39
N PHE A 276 -8.71 -4.89 -11.16
CA PHE A 276 -8.93 -5.87 -10.10
C PHE A 276 -10.04 -5.39 -9.16
N GLU A 277 -11.26 -5.82 -9.46
CA GLU A 277 -12.45 -5.48 -8.66
C GLU A 277 -12.57 -6.38 -7.44
N ASP A 278 -13.22 -5.87 -6.39
CA ASP A 278 -13.49 -6.64 -5.17
C ASP A 278 -14.52 -7.75 -5.49
N PRO A 279 -14.13 -9.04 -5.42
CA PRO A 279 -15.03 -10.13 -5.75
C PRO A 279 -16.24 -10.17 -4.81
N CYS A 280 -16.12 -9.71 -3.57
CA CYS A 280 -17.22 -9.67 -2.63
C CYS A 280 -18.29 -8.65 -3.06
N LEU A 281 -17.88 -7.54 -3.67
CA LEU A 281 -18.81 -6.51 -4.17
C LEU A 281 -19.41 -6.87 -5.53
N THR A 282 -18.65 -7.52 -6.41
CA THR A 282 -19.06 -7.69 -7.81
C THR A 282 -19.66 -9.05 -8.13
N SER A 283 -19.34 -10.10 -7.35
CA SER A 283 -19.64 -11.47 -7.74
C SER A 283 -20.38 -12.33 -6.71
N ILE A 284 -20.43 -11.92 -5.44
CA ILE A 284 -21.03 -12.72 -4.37
C ILE A 284 -22.26 -12.01 -3.79
N PRO A 285 -23.46 -12.20 -4.37
CA PRO A 285 -24.69 -11.67 -3.78
C PRO A 285 -24.92 -12.28 -2.40
N ASN A 286 -25.37 -11.46 -1.43
CA ASN A 286 -25.67 -11.88 -0.06
C ASN A 286 -24.48 -12.53 0.69
N SER A 287 -23.25 -12.06 0.45
CA SER A 287 -22.06 -12.56 1.15
C SER A 287 -22.20 -12.43 2.67
N ALA A 288 -22.13 -13.56 3.38
CA ALA A 288 -22.11 -13.60 4.85
C ALA A 288 -20.93 -12.81 5.43
N VAL A 289 -19.81 -12.75 4.69
CA VAL A 289 -18.62 -11.98 5.07
C VAL A 289 -18.93 -10.48 5.08
N LEU A 290 -19.68 -9.97 4.10
CA LEU A 290 -19.98 -8.53 4.04
C LEU A 290 -21.01 -8.08 5.08
N SER A 291 -21.87 -9.00 5.53
CA SER A 291 -23.02 -8.64 6.39
C SER A 291 -22.65 -8.19 7.81
N ASN A 292 -21.47 -8.54 8.34
CA ASN A 292 -21.07 -8.28 9.73
C ASN A 292 -19.59 -7.94 9.91
N VAL A 293 -18.84 -7.70 8.82
CA VAL A 293 -17.42 -7.42 8.93
C VAL A 293 -17.18 -6.05 9.53
N GLN A 294 -16.32 -6.00 10.55
CA GLN A 294 -15.93 -4.74 11.15
C GLN A 294 -15.29 -3.83 10.09
N PRO A 295 -15.76 -2.57 10.01
CA PRO A 295 -15.11 -1.52 9.26
C PRO A 295 -13.58 -1.48 9.40
N GLY A 296 -12.87 -1.57 8.28
CA GLY A 296 -11.40 -1.45 8.25
C GLY A 296 -10.63 -2.76 8.49
N ALA A 297 -11.29 -3.85 8.91
CA ALA A 297 -10.64 -5.16 9.04
C ALA A 297 -10.41 -5.84 7.66
N TYR A 298 -11.21 -5.47 6.66
CA TYR A 298 -11.11 -5.99 5.30
C TYR A 298 -11.02 -4.80 4.34
N SER A 299 -9.89 -4.67 3.67
CA SER A 299 -9.76 -3.77 2.53
C SER A 299 -9.22 -4.57 1.37
N TRP A 300 -10.03 -4.73 0.32
CA TRP A 300 -9.58 -5.38 -0.91
C TRP A 300 -8.36 -4.65 -1.51
N ARG A 301 -8.34 -3.32 -1.42
CA ARG A 301 -7.22 -2.48 -1.83
C ARG A 301 -6.10 -2.47 -0.79
N LEU A 302 -4.87 -2.67 -1.23
CA LEU A 302 -3.69 -2.51 -0.39
C LEU A 302 -3.23 -1.05 -0.45
N ASN A 303 -3.01 -0.42 0.70
CA ASN A 303 -2.61 0.98 0.77
C ASN A 303 -1.25 1.06 1.48
N ILE A 304 -0.26 1.61 0.79
CA ILE A 304 1.12 1.67 1.26
C ILE A 304 1.54 3.13 1.34
N LEU A 305 2.04 3.57 2.50
CA LEU A 305 2.61 4.91 2.67
C LEU A 305 4.13 4.83 2.54
N VAL A 306 4.71 5.65 1.67
CA VAL A 306 6.15 5.78 1.52
C VAL A 306 6.60 7.07 2.23
N LEU A 307 7.45 6.91 3.24
CA LEU A 307 8.01 7.98 4.05
C LEU A 307 9.49 8.19 3.73
N THR A 308 9.96 9.42 3.94
CA THR A 308 11.39 9.74 3.83
C THR A 308 12.06 9.49 5.17
N VAL A 309 13.10 8.68 5.18
CA VAL A 309 13.90 8.36 6.38
C VAL A 309 15.10 9.30 6.46
N SER A 310 15.79 9.46 5.33
CA SER A 310 16.96 10.31 5.15
C SER A 310 17.05 10.75 3.67
N PRO A 311 17.93 11.69 3.30
CA PRO A 311 18.12 12.05 1.90
C PRO A 311 18.49 10.84 1.03
N GLY A 312 17.60 10.46 0.11
CA GLY A 312 17.78 9.29 -0.76
C GLY A 312 17.23 7.98 -0.20
N GLU A 313 16.80 7.95 1.06
CA GLU A 313 16.28 6.74 1.71
C GLU A 313 14.79 6.85 2.02
N LYS A 314 14.08 5.76 1.72
CA LYS A 314 12.62 5.67 1.86
C LYS A 314 12.25 4.46 2.70
N HIS A 315 11.14 4.57 3.43
CA HIS A 315 10.56 3.46 4.19
C HIS A 315 9.08 3.31 3.87
N ALA A 316 8.65 2.08 3.61
CA ALA A 316 7.26 1.77 3.34
C ALA A 316 6.56 1.32 4.62
N CYS A 317 5.32 1.79 4.81
CA CYS A 317 4.43 1.43 5.90
C CYS A 317 3.06 1.05 5.34
N VAL A 318 2.28 0.31 6.12
CA VAL A 318 0.91 -0.07 5.73
C VAL A 318 -0.07 1.00 6.21
N LEU A 319 -0.99 1.40 5.33
CA LEU A 319 -2.17 2.18 5.69
C LEU A 319 -3.39 1.26 5.78
N LEU A 320 -3.96 1.16 6.97
CA LEU A 320 -5.14 0.37 7.25
C LEU A 320 -6.36 1.30 7.25
N PRO A 321 -7.34 1.13 6.33
CA PRO A 321 -8.52 1.98 6.30
C PRO A 321 -9.26 1.97 7.63
N ARG A 322 -9.77 3.13 8.02
CA ARG A 322 -10.69 3.29 9.14
C ARG A 322 -11.98 3.88 8.59
N GLN A 323 -13.11 3.25 8.91
CA GLN A 323 -14.34 4.02 8.88
C GLN A 323 -14.34 4.88 10.12
N ILE A 324 -14.46 6.18 9.92
CA ILE A 324 -15.03 7.01 10.95
C ILE A 324 -16.51 6.69 10.90
N LEU A 325 -17.05 6.13 11.98
CA LEU A 325 -18.49 5.93 12.12
C LEU A 325 -19.14 7.29 11.86
N GLU A 326 -19.77 7.42 10.69
CA GLU A 326 -20.74 8.46 10.49
C GLU A 326 -21.93 8.02 11.32
N ASP A 327 -22.06 8.56 12.53
CA ASP A 327 -23.34 8.48 13.24
C ASP A 327 -24.36 9.15 12.33
N VAL A 328 -25.08 8.30 11.59
CA VAL A 328 -26.30 8.65 10.91
C VAL A 328 -27.23 9.05 12.03
N ASN A 329 -27.39 10.36 12.22
CA ASN A 329 -28.54 10.97 12.89
C ASN A 329 -29.81 10.53 12.14
N SER A 330 -30.18 9.27 12.31
CA SER A 330 -31.43 8.65 11.87
C SER A 330 -32.50 8.82 12.95
N ASN A 331 -32.29 9.76 13.88
CA ASN A 331 -33.23 10.08 14.95
C ASN A 331 -34.23 11.20 14.61
N ASP A 332 -34.28 11.71 13.38
CA ASP A 332 -35.33 12.66 12.98
C ASP A 332 -36.28 12.05 11.94
N ASN A 333 -37.54 11.90 12.36
CA ASN A 333 -38.75 11.56 11.60
C ASN A 333 -39.24 10.10 11.59
N LYS A 334 -39.45 9.52 12.78
CA LYS A 334 -40.65 8.70 13.04
C LYS A 334 -41.24 9.03 14.40
N LEU A 335 -42.11 10.03 14.44
CA LEU A 335 -43.27 10.09 15.33
C LEU A 335 -44.40 10.83 14.60
#